data_AF-A0A2D7GQ16-F1
#
_entry.id   AF-A0A2D7GQ16-F1
#
_cell.length_a   1.000
_cell.length_b   1.000
_cell.length_c   1.000
_cell.angle_alpha   90.00
_cell.angle_beta   90.00
_cell.angle_gamma   90.00
#
_symmetry.space_group_name_H-M   'P 1'
#
loop_
_entity.id
_entity.type
_entity.pdbx_description
1 polymer ?
#
loop_
_entity_poly.entity_id
_entity_poly.type
_entity_poly.pdbx_seq_one_letter_code
_entity_poly.pdbx_strand_id
1 'polypeptide(L)'
;MGIARQSSAFLSDKQSDDYIALKSKILTRDDHTCQCCGFRSEKYQELLNISEGPSPKDEDIITTCLFCYQCFYLDEVSRMRSGILLWLPEIEQADLNHIARALYVARISQGPMADTSKKILDTLMTRRADVRERLGTDDPGV
;
A
#
# COMPACT_ATOMS: atom_id res chain seq x y z
N MET A 1 14.82 -6.12 3.81
CA MET A 1 14.46 -5.52 5.11
C MET A 1 13.83 -4.17 4.81
N GLY A 2 12.50 -4.06 4.87
CA GLY A 2 11.82 -2.78 4.73
C GLY A 2 11.89 -2.05 6.07
N ILE A 3 12.64 -0.95 6.13
CA ILE A 3 12.63 -0.07 7.30
C ILE A 3 11.28 0.64 7.26
N ALA A 4 10.45 0.44 8.28
CA ALA A 4 9.21 1.19 8.44
C ALA A 4 9.56 2.68 8.45
N ARG A 5 9.08 3.43 7.45
CA ARG A 5 9.35 4.87 7.36
C ARG A 5 8.35 5.57 8.26
N GLN A 6 8.83 6.46 9.13
CA GLN A 6 7.93 7.40 9.79
C GLN A 6 7.26 8.24 8.70
N SER A 7 5.95 8.44 8.83
CA SER A 7 5.16 9.39 8.02
C SER A 7 5.98 10.65 7.77
N SER A 8 6.45 10.85 6.53
CA SER A 8 7.39 11.92 6.24
C SER A 8 6.68 13.26 6.41
N ALA A 9 7.20 14.12 7.27
CA ALA A 9 6.70 15.49 7.50
C ALA A 9 6.55 16.30 6.19
N PHE A 10 7.20 15.88 5.11
CA PHE A 10 7.11 16.49 3.78
C PHE A 10 5.72 16.43 3.13
N LEU A 11 4.84 15.51 3.53
CA LEU A 11 3.49 15.36 2.97
C LEU A 11 2.39 15.73 3.99
N SER A 12 2.74 16.53 5.01
CA SER A 12 1.89 16.75 6.19
C SER A 12 0.58 17.49 5.88
N ASP A 13 0.55 18.30 4.82
CA ASP A 13 -0.67 18.95 4.35
C ASP A 13 -1.02 18.55 2.92
N LYS A 14 -1.71 17.40 2.80
CA LYS A 14 -2.26 16.90 1.53
C LYS A 14 -3.33 17.82 0.90
N GLN A 15 -3.76 18.86 1.61
CA GLN A 15 -4.77 19.82 1.14
C GLN A 15 -4.14 21.13 0.63
N SER A 16 -2.84 21.35 0.86
CA SER A 16 -2.13 22.52 0.34
C SER A 16 -2.12 22.55 -1.19
N ASP A 17 -2.21 23.76 -1.76
CA ASP A 17 -2.14 23.96 -3.22
C ASP A 17 -0.82 23.42 -3.81
N ASP A 18 0.28 23.56 -3.06
CA ASP A 18 1.60 23.04 -3.44
C ASP A 18 1.60 21.51 -3.55
N TYR A 19 0.98 20.80 -2.60
CA TYR A 19 0.85 19.35 -2.67
C TYR A 19 -0.02 18.92 -3.85
N ILE A 20 -1.14 19.61 -4.09
CA ILE A 20 -2.04 19.29 -5.19
C ILE A 20 -1.33 19.47 -6.54
N ALA A 21 -0.59 20.57 -6.71
CA ALA A 21 0.19 20.85 -7.91
C ALA A 21 1.30 19.80 -8.11
N LEU A 22 2.06 19.49 -7.05
CA LEU A 22 3.10 18.46 -7.08
C LEU A 22 2.50 17.08 -7.43
N LYS A 23 1.39 16.72 -6.81
CA LYS A 23 0.70 15.45 -7.07
C LYS A 23 0.24 15.35 -8.51
N SER A 24 -0.39 16.39 -9.05
CA SER A 24 -0.78 16.42 -10.46
C SER A 24 0.43 16.20 -11.38
N LYS A 25 1.51 16.95 -11.16
CA LYS A 25 2.76 16.85 -11.94
C LYS A 25 3.35 15.44 -11.93
N ILE A 26 3.52 14.83 -10.75
CA ILE A 26 4.17 13.51 -10.61
C ILE A 26 3.26 12.41 -11.17
N LEU A 27 1.95 12.46 -10.92
CA LEU A 27 1.02 11.49 -11.47
C LEU A 27 0.99 11.53 -13.01
N THR A 28 1.04 12.73 -13.61
CA THR A 28 1.14 12.85 -15.08
C THR A 28 2.48 12.34 -15.61
N ARG A 29 3.59 12.62 -14.92
CA ARG A 29 4.93 12.10 -15.29
C ARG A 29 4.94 10.57 -15.39
N ASP A 30 4.30 9.91 -14.44
CA ASP A 30 4.30 8.44 -14.31
C ASP A 30 3.14 7.77 -15.07
N ASP A 31 2.41 8.49 -15.93
CA ASP A 31 1.16 8.04 -16.58
C ASP A 31 0.20 7.33 -15.60
N HIS A 32 0.04 7.92 -14.41
CA HIS A 32 -0.82 7.40 -13.34
C HIS A 32 -0.53 5.94 -12.95
N THR A 33 0.70 5.48 -13.15
CA THR A 33 1.12 4.09 -12.95
C THR A 33 1.99 3.96 -11.71
N CYS A 34 1.58 3.04 -10.82
CA CYS A 34 2.33 2.69 -9.62
C CYS A 34 3.71 2.15 -10.00
N GLN A 35 4.76 2.82 -9.56
CA GLN A 35 6.15 2.47 -9.83
C GLN A 35 6.63 1.24 -9.01
N CYS A 36 5.82 0.73 -8.08
CA CYS A 36 6.14 -0.48 -7.32
C CYS A 36 5.55 -1.76 -7.95
N CYS A 37 4.31 -1.71 -8.45
CA CYS A 37 3.58 -2.91 -8.90
C CYS A 37 2.96 -2.79 -10.30
N GLY A 38 3.17 -1.67 -11.01
CA GLY A 38 2.63 -1.45 -12.36
C GLY A 38 1.13 -1.17 -12.45
N PHE A 39 0.42 -1.01 -11.33
CA PHE A 39 -1.01 -0.70 -11.36
C PHE A 39 -1.28 0.73 -11.85
N ARG A 40 -1.98 0.85 -12.98
CA ARG A 40 -2.40 2.14 -13.55
C ARG A 40 -3.83 2.50 -13.15
N SER A 41 -4.02 3.72 -12.64
CA SER A 41 -5.35 4.29 -12.41
C SER A 41 -5.27 5.80 -12.21
N GLU A 42 -6.17 6.55 -12.84
CA GLU A 42 -6.26 8.02 -12.69
C GLU A 42 -6.66 8.46 -11.27
N LYS A 43 -7.20 7.55 -10.45
CA LYS A 43 -7.67 7.84 -9.10
C LYS A 43 -6.94 7.00 -8.07
N TYR A 44 -6.90 7.51 -6.84
CA TYR A 44 -6.39 6.80 -5.67
C TYR A 44 -4.92 6.36 -5.77
N GLN A 45 -4.13 7.10 -6.53
CA GLN A 45 -2.67 7.04 -6.45
C GLN A 45 -2.17 8.03 -5.40
N GLU A 46 -1.02 7.73 -4.80
CA GLU A 46 -0.34 8.56 -3.82
C GLU A 46 1.14 8.75 -4.17
N LEU A 47 1.70 9.83 -3.63
CA LEU A 47 3.12 10.15 -3.79
C LEU A 47 3.94 9.48 -2.70
N LEU A 48 4.94 8.70 -3.09
CA LEU A 48 5.93 8.16 -2.18
C LEU A 48 7.25 8.88 -2.39
N ASN A 49 7.78 9.49 -1.33
CA ASN A 49 9.16 9.93 -1.29
C ASN A 49 10.06 8.70 -1.02
N ILE A 50 10.96 8.36 -1.95
CA ILE A 50 11.94 7.27 -1.81
C ILE A 50 13.28 7.74 -1.23
N SER A 51 13.56 9.04 -1.22
CA SER A 51 14.77 9.60 -0.62
C SER A 51 14.70 9.65 0.91
N GLU A 52 15.85 9.49 1.55
CA GLU A 52 16.04 9.60 3.01
C GLU A 52 16.48 11.02 3.44
N GLY A 53 16.64 11.94 2.48
CA GLY A 53 17.08 13.31 2.74
C GLY A 53 15.96 14.23 3.26
N PRO A 54 16.30 15.37 3.91
CA PRO A 54 15.35 16.31 4.49
C PRO A 54 14.54 17.10 3.45
N SER A 55 14.93 17.04 2.17
CA SER A 55 14.28 17.77 1.07
C SER A 55 14.26 16.89 -0.17
N PRO A 56 13.15 16.20 -0.46
CA PRO A 56 13.04 15.36 -1.63
C PRO A 56 12.96 16.21 -2.90
N LYS A 57 13.65 15.76 -3.94
CA LYS A 57 13.53 16.31 -5.29
C LYS A 57 12.38 15.63 -6.02
N ASP A 58 11.96 16.19 -7.15
CA ASP A 58 10.93 15.57 -8.00
C ASP A 58 11.29 14.13 -8.39
N GLU A 59 12.57 13.85 -8.64
CA GLU A 59 13.10 12.51 -8.97
C GLU A 59 12.99 11.51 -7.82
N ASP A 60 12.94 11.99 -6.58
CA ASP A 60 12.80 11.17 -5.38
C ASP A 60 11.34 10.86 -5.04
N ILE A 61 10.39 11.44 -5.78
CA ILE A 61 8.95 11.27 -5.53
C ILE A 61 8.36 10.44 -6.66
N ILE A 62 7.74 9.32 -6.31
CA ILE A 62 7.17 8.36 -7.27
C ILE A 62 5.67 8.15 -7.04
N THR A 63 4.97 7.84 -8.12
CA THR A 63 3.56 7.42 -8.08
C THR A 63 3.43 6.02 -7.52
N THR A 64 2.54 5.81 -6.56
CA THR A 64 2.25 4.52 -5.96
C THR A 64 0.75 4.31 -5.79
N CYS A 65 0.27 3.07 -5.93
CA CYS A 65 -1.10 2.75 -5.54
C CYS A 65 -1.20 2.66 -4.01
N LEU A 66 -2.39 2.87 -3.45
CA LEU A 66 -2.61 2.84 -1.99
C LEU A 66 -2.06 1.58 -1.30
N PHE A 67 -2.18 0.41 -1.93
CA PHE A 67 -1.64 -0.84 -1.38
C PHE A 67 -0.10 -0.83 -1.27
N CYS A 68 0.60 -0.33 -2.29
CA CYS A 68 2.06 -0.24 -2.26
C CYS A 68 2.53 0.88 -1.33
N TYR A 69 1.85 2.03 -1.34
CA TYR A 69 2.14 3.15 -0.46
C TYR A 69 2.14 2.72 1.01
N GLN A 70 1.10 1.98 1.42
CA GLN A 70 0.95 1.50 2.80
C GLN A 70 2.07 0.58 3.27
N CYS A 71 2.74 -0.15 2.37
CA CYS A 71 3.89 -0.98 2.73
C CYS A 71 5.08 -0.18 3.26
N PHE A 72 5.15 1.13 2.99
CA PHE A 72 6.23 2.00 3.48
C PHE A 72 5.88 2.70 4.80
N TYR A 73 4.60 2.76 5.18
CA TYR A 73 4.08 3.48 6.35
C TYR A 73 3.24 2.55 7.24
N LEU A 74 3.89 1.51 7.77
CA LEU A 74 3.27 0.42 8.51
C LEU A 74 2.61 0.86 9.83
N ASP A 75 3.14 1.91 10.45
CA ASP A 75 2.56 2.61 11.59
C ASP A 75 1.17 3.19 11.27
N GLU A 76 1.03 3.84 10.11
CA GLU A 76 -0.27 4.32 9.65
C GLU A 76 -1.24 3.18 9.35
N VAL A 77 -0.75 2.06 8.81
CA VAL A 77 -1.56 0.87 8.55
C VAL A 77 -2.17 0.31 9.83
N SER A 78 -1.36 0.21 10.89
CA SER A 78 -1.83 -0.21 12.22
C SER A 78 -2.88 0.77 12.76
N ARG A 79 -2.57 2.07 12.75
CA ARG A 79 -3.47 3.14 13.24
C ARG A 79 -4.81 3.15 12.52
N MET A 80 -4.82 2.95 11.20
CA MET A 80 -6.03 2.91 10.38
C MET A 80 -6.70 1.54 10.35
N ARG A 81 -6.09 0.50 10.95
CA ARG A 81 -6.52 -0.90 10.87
C ARG A 81 -6.73 -1.37 9.43
N SER A 82 -5.86 -0.92 8.53
CA SER A 82 -6.01 -1.14 7.08
C SER A 82 -5.21 -2.33 6.54
N GLY A 83 -4.49 -3.06 7.40
CA GLY A 83 -3.68 -4.21 7.00
C GLY A 83 -3.16 -4.99 8.20
N ILE A 84 -2.65 -6.19 7.92
CA ILE A 84 -1.98 -7.08 8.87
C ILE A 84 -0.77 -7.71 8.19
N LEU A 85 0.18 -8.20 8.98
CA LEU A 85 1.31 -8.96 8.48
C LEU A 85 0.92 -10.42 8.22
N LEU A 86 1.34 -10.97 7.08
CA LEU A 86 1.15 -12.37 6.70
C LEU A 86 2.50 -13.00 6.34
N TRP A 87 2.66 -14.29 6.63
CA TRP A 87 3.82 -15.05 6.17
C TRP A 87 3.45 -15.74 4.87
N LEU A 88 4.00 -15.25 3.77
CA LEU A 88 3.68 -15.74 2.43
C LEU A 88 4.90 -15.65 1.51
N PRO A 89 5.95 -16.46 1.75
CA PRO A 89 7.19 -16.38 0.99
C PRO A 89 7.05 -16.79 -0.48
N GLU A 90 5.95 -17.44 -0.85
CA GLU A 90 5.69 -17.92 -2.22
C GLU A 90 5.08 -16.83 -3.13
N ILE A 91 4.65 -15.69 -2.59
CA ILE A 91 4.02 -14.60 -3.34
C ILE A 91 4.72 -13.29 -3.03
N GLU A 92 5.18 -12.58 -4.05
CA GLU A 92 5.77 -11.26 -3.88
C GLU A 92 4.73 -10.21 -3.49
N GLN A 93 5.17 -9.14 -2.81
CA GLN A 93 4.27 -8.09 -2.33
C GLN A 93 3.49 -7.41 -3.47
N ALA A 94 4.09 -7.26 -4.65
CA ALA A 94 3.43 -6.69 -5.82
C ALA A 94 2.23 -7.54 -6.27
N ASP A 95 2.39 -8.85 -6.32
CA ASP A 95 1.34 -9.80 -6.68
C ASP A 95 0.27 -9.89 -5.59
N LEU A 96 0.68 -9.91 -4.32
CA LEU A 96 -0.26 -9.88 -3.20
C LEU A 96 -1.11 -8.60 -3.21
N ASN A 97 -0.53 -7.46 -3.56
CA ASN A 97 -1.26 -6.19 -3.70
C ASN A 97 -2.28 -6.23 -4.85
N HIS A 98 -1.96 -6.90 -5.97
CA HIS A 98 -2.92 -7.11 -7.06
C HIS A 98 -4.05 -8.05 -6.66
N ILE A 99 -3.73 -9.15 -5.96
CA ILE A 99 -4.72 -10.08 -5.40
C ILE A 99 -5.64 -9.34 -4.43
N ALA A 100 -5.09 -8.59 -3.48
CA ALA A 100 -5.88 -7.85 -2.49
C ALA A 100 -6.84 -6.85 -3.16
N ARG A 101 -6.39 -6.15 -4.20
CA ARG A 101 -7.22 -5.24 -5.00
C ARG A 101 -8.35 -5.97 -5.72
N ALA A 102 -8.06 -7.10 -6.35
CA ALA A 102 -9.06 -7.93 -7.01
C ALA A 102 -10.10 -8.45 -6.01
N LEU A 103 -9.64 -8.90 -4.83
CA LEU A 103 -10.53 -9.34 -3.75
C LEU A 103 -11.43 -8.19 -3.27
N TYR A 104 -10.90 -6.98 -3.12
CA TYR A 104 -11.68 -5.81 -2.73
C TYR A 104 -12.83 -5.54 -3.72
N VAL A 105 -12.55 -5.51 -5.03
CA VAL A 105 -13.56 -5.31 -6.08
C VAL A 105 -14.57 -6.47 -6.11
N ALA A 106 -14.09 -7.71 -5.95
CA ALA A 106 -14.95 -8.89 -5.92
C ALA A 106 -15.88 -8.91 -4.70
N ARG A 107 -15.45 -8.41 -3.53
CA ARG A 107 -16.29 -8.36 -2.31
C ARG A 107 -17.41 -7.33 -2.36
N ILE A 108 -17.21 -6.21 -3.04
CA ILE A 108 -18.26 -5.19 -3.24
C ILE A 108 -19.25 -5.60 -4.35
N SER A 109 -18.89 -6.59 -5.16
CA SER A 109 -19.79 -7.22 -6.12
C SER A 109 -20.81 -8.10 -5.39
N GLN A 110 -21.90 -8.50 -6.06
CA GLN A 110 -22.89 -9.44 -5.50
C GLN A 110 -22.75 -10.84 -6.11
N GLY A 111 -23.28 -11.85 -5.42
CA GLY A 111 -23.36 -13.22 -5.92
C GLY A 111 -22.08 -14.06 -5.72
N PRO A 112 -21.89 -15.14 -6.49
CA PRO A 112 -20.86 -16.17 -6.25
C PRO A 112 -19.42 -15.63 -6.19
N MET A 113 -19.15 -14.53 -6.89
CA MET A 113 -17.85 -13.86 -6.89
C MET A 113 -17.50 -13.29 -5.51
N ALA A 114 -18.48 -12.69 -4.82
CA ALA A 114 -18.28 -12.13 -3.49
C ALA A 114 -17.97 -13.23 -2.45
N ASP A 115 -18.66 -14.36 -2.56
CA ASP A 115 -18.44 -15.49 -1.65
C ASP A 115 -17.10 -16.19 -1.89
N THR A 116 -16.69 -16.29 -3.15
CA THR A 116 -15.35 -16.79 -3.51
C THR A 116 -14.27 -15.87 -2.96
N SER A 117 -14.45 -14.56 -3.10
CA SER A 117 -13.51 -13.57 -2.57
C SER A 117 -13.37 -13.62 -1.05
N LYS A 118 -14.48 -13.80 -0.30
CA LYS A 118 -14.44 -14.01 1.15
C LYS A 118 -13.64 -15.25 1.52
N LYS A 119 -13.86 -16.38 0.86
CA LYS A 119 -13.13 -17.63 1.12
C LYS A 119 -11.63 -17.50 0.87
N ILE A 120 -11.23 -16.82 -0.21
CA ILE A 120 -9.81 -16.55 -0.50
C ILE A 120 -9.21 -15.67 0.59
N LEU A 121 -9.91 -14.60 0.98
CA LEU A 121 -9.45 -13.72 2.05
C LEU A 121 -9.30 -14.48 3.37
N ASP A 122 -10.29 -15.29 3.76
CA ASP A 122 -10.24 -16.10 4.99
C ASP A 122 -9.05 -17.05 4.96
N THR A 123 -8.76 -17.66 3.81
CA THR A 123 -7.58 -18.51 3.61
C THR A 123 -6.28 -17.73 3.80
N LEU A 124 -6.15 -16.53 3.21
CA LEU A 124 -4.97 -15.68 3.42
C LEU A 124 -4.83 -15.27 4.89
N MET A 125 -5.93 -14.98 5.58
CA MET A 125 -5.90 -14.62 7.00
C MET A 125 -5.40 -15.74 7.90
N THR A 126 -5.49 -17.01 7.50
CA THR A 126 -4.87 -18.11 8.28
C THR A 126 -3.34 -17.98 8.39
N ARG A 127 -2.68 -17.35 7.41
CA ARG A 127 -1.22 -17.17 7.36
C ARG A 127 -0.67 -16.18 8.39
N ARG A 128 -1.53 -15.50 9.14
CA ARG A 128 -1.13 -14.60 10.23
C ARG A 128 -0.54 -15.36 11.43
N ALA A 129 -0.91 -16.63 11.60
CA ALA A 129 -0.42 -17.46 12.70
C ALA A 129 1.11 -17.63 12.64
N ASP A 130 1.64 -17.91 11.44
CA ASP A 130 3.07 -18.07 11.18
C ASP A 130 3.87 -16.79 11.53
N VAL A 131 3.30 -15.61 11.26
CA VAL A 131 3.95 -14.33 11.61
C VAL A 131 3.98 -14.14 13.12
N ARG A 132 2.87 -14.42 13.81
CA ARG A 132 2.79 -14.31 15.27
C ARG A 132 3.79 -15.23 15.96
N GLU A 133 3.97 -16.45 15.45
CA GLU A 133 4.97 -17.37 15.98
C GLU A 133 6.40 -16.83 15.82
N ARG A 134 6.70 -16.19 14.68
CA ARG A 134 8.05 -15.71 14.34
C ARG A 134 8.40 -14.36 14.97
N LEU A 135 7.46 -13.43 14.97
CA LEU A 135 7.67 -12.02 15.33
C LEU A 135 6.96 -11.63 16.64
N GLY A 136 6.12 -12.51 17.20
CA GLY A 136 5.31 -12.22 18.39
C GLY A 136 4.07 -11.36 18.14
N THR A 137 3.93 -10.79 16.93
CA THR A 137 2.82 -9.92 16.52
C THR A 137 2.56 -10.08 15.03
N ASP A 138 1.34 -9.78 14.61
CA ASP A 138 0.96 -9.57 13.21
C ASP A 138 0.42 -8.16 12.95
N ASP A 139 0.50 -7.29 13.95
CA ASP A 139 0.25 -5.87 13.83
C ASP A 139 1.48 -5.21 13.18
N PRO A 140 1.34 -4.53 12.04
CA PRO A 140 2.46 -3.90 11.33
C PRO A 140 3.09 -2.72 12.09
N GLY A 141 2.41 -2.18 13.11
CA GLY A 141 2.90 -1.03 13.90
C GLY A 141 3.63 -1.39 15.19
N VAL A 142 3.81 -2.67 15.49
CA VAL A 142 4.46 -3.20 16.71
C VAL A 142 5.78 -3.85 16.36
#